data_AF-A0A9D0L6P5-F1
#
_entry.id   AF-A0A9D0L6P5-F1
#
_cell.length_a   1.000
_cell.length_b   1.000
_cell.length_c   1.000
_cell.angle_alpha   90.00
_cell.angle_beta   90.00
_cell.angle_gamma   90.00
#
_symmetry.space_group_name_H-M   'P 1'
#
loop_
_entity.id
_entity.type
_entity.pdbx_description
1 polymer ?
#
loop_
_entity_poly.entity_id
_entity_poly.type
_entity_poly.pdbx_seq_one_letter_code
_entity_poly.pdbx_strand_id
1 'polypeptide(L)'
;MTRRKLRSELALSRRTLLRGVVGGTLVALGVPTLEAMLDDHGEALANGEPLPRRLVTWLWGNGCRLEHWVPTEQGPGFSASAELQPLFDAGLADDIRVLSGFRNPV
;
A
#
# COMPACT_ATOMS: atom_id res chain seq x y z
N MET A 1 -1.58 -5.46 39.74
CA MET A 1 -1.83 -5.00 38.35
C MET A 1 -0.99 -5.88 37.44
N THR A 2 -1.59 -6.94 36.88
CA THR A 2 -0.86 -8.05 36.24
C THR A 2 -0.89 -7.88 34.72
N ARG A 3 0.27 -7.65 34.09
CA ARG A 3 0.39 -7.61 32.63
C ARG A 3 0.03 -8.98 32.05
N ARG A 4 -1.06 -9.05 31.28
CA ARG A 4 -1.44 -10.23 30.49
C ARG A 4 -0.40 -10.40 29.37
N LYS A 5 0.45 -11.44 29.44
CA LYS A 5 1.27 -11.88 28.30
C LYS A 5 0.31 -12.21 27.15
N LEU A 6 0.36 -11.44 26.06
CA LEU A 6 -0.22 -11.87 24.79
C LEU A 6 0.49 -13.16 24.39
N ARG A 7 -0.24 -14.27 24.25
CA ARG A 7 0.32 -15.53 23.77
C ARG A 7 0.70 -15.36 22.31
N SER A 8 1.92 -15.74 21.99
CA SER A 8 2.57 -15.66 20.69
C SER A 8 2.04 -16.72 19.71
N GLU A 9 0.73 -16.83 19.52
CA GLU A 9 0.14 -17.93 18.74
C GLU A 9 0.55 -17.92 17.26
N LEU A 10 1.22 -16.85 16.79
CA LEU A 10 1.78 -16.71 15.45
C LEU A 10 3.32 -16.84 15.38
N ALA A 11 4.02 -17.07 16.50
CA ALA A 11 5.48 -17.13 16.50
C ALA A 11 5.98 -18.50 16.01
N LEU A 12 6.46 -18.55 14.77
CA LEU A 12 7.04 -19.75 14.17
C LEU A 12 8.40 -20.06 14.79
N SER A 13 8.62 -21.30 15.24
CA SER A 13 9.95 -21.68 15.76
C SER A 13 10.99 -21.67 14.63
N ARG A 14 12.21 -21.17 14.90
CA ARG A 14 13.34 -21.19 13.95
C ARG A 14 13.57 -22.57 13.34
N ARG A 15 13.40 -23.63 14.15
CA ARG A 15 13.55 -25.02 13.70
C ARG A 15 12.48 -25.40 12.69
N THR A 16 11.23 -25.01 12.91
CA THR A 16 10.12 -25.25 11.97
C THR A 16 10.39 -24.54 10.64
N LEU A 17 10.81 -23.27 10.68
CA LEU A 17 11.16 -22.49 9.50
C LEU A 17 12.27 -23.18 8.69
N LEU A 18 13.39 -23.51 9.35
CA LEU A 18 14.55 -24.11 8.67
C LEU A 18 14.25 -25.49 8.10
N ARG A 19 13.42 -26.31 8.76
CA ARG A 19 12.95 -27.58 8.18
C ARG A 19 12.12 -27.36 6.92
N GLY A 20 11.25 -26.35 6.91
CA GLY A 20 10.46 -25.97 5.74
C GLY A 20 11.34 -25.47 4.58
N VAL A 21 12.35 -24.64 4.87
CA VAL A 21 13.31 -24.16 3.85
C VAL A 21 14.06 -25.33 3.22
N VAL A 22 14.63 -26.23 4.03
CA VAL A 22 15.40 -27.38 3.52
C VAL A 22 14.51 -28.36 2.74
N GLY A 23 13.27 -28.59 3.16
CA GLY A 23 12.33 -29.49 2.49
C GLY A 23 11.59 -28.88 1.29
N GLY A 24 11.53 -27.55 1.18
CA GLY A 24 10.76 -26.81 0.18
C GLY A 24 11.59 -26.17 -0.94
N THR A 25 12.91 -26.33 -0.93
CA THR A 25 13.85 -25.69 -1.89
C THR A 25 13.61 -26.00 -3.37
N LEU A 26 12.80 -27.01 -3.71
CA LEU A 26 12.49 -27.31 -5.11
C LEU A 26 11.53 -26.30 -5.78
N VAL A 27 10.73 -25.55 -5.01
CA VAL A 27 9.80 -24.55 -5.54
C VAL A 27 9.78 -23.32 -4.63
N ALA A 28 10.27 -22.18 -5.13
CA ALA A 28 10.11 -20.89 -4.47
C ALA A 28 8.84 -20.21 -4.99
N LEU A 29 7.91 -19.88 -4.09
CA LEU A 29 6.75 -19.04 -4.39
C LEU A 29 6.98 -17.65 -3.80
N GLY A 30 6.87 -16.62 -4.63
CA GLY A 30 6.82 -15.24 -4.15
C GLY A 30 5.51 -15.01 -3.40
N VAL A 31 5.59 -14.78 -2.10
CA VAL A 31 4.43 -14.41 -1.26
C VAL A 31 4.40 -12.90 -1.05
N PRO A 32 3.22 -12.31 -0.78
CA PRO A 32 3.14 -10.94 -0.29
C PRO A 32 4.00 -10.77 0.98
N THR A 33 4.50 -9.56 1.20
CA THR A 33 5.22 -9.21 2.44
C THR A 33 4.31 -9.50 3.64
N LEU A 34 4.76 -10.37 4.53
CA LEU A 34 4.04 -10.75 5.74
C LEU A 34 4.46 -9.85 6.89
N GLU A 35 3.57 -9.62 7.87
CA GLU A 35 3.88 -8.88 9.10
C GLU A 35 5.14 -9.39 9.82
N ALA A 36 5.36 -10.71 9.79
CA ALA A 36 6.55 -11.33 10.39
C ALA A 36 7.88 -10.99 9.68
N MET A 37 7.81 -10.39 8.49
CA MET A 37 8.96 -9.93 7.71
C MET A 37 9.24 -8.43 7.92
N LEU A 38 8.40 -7.74 8.69
CA LEU A 38 8.51 -6.31 9.00
C LEU A 38 9.12 -6.08 10.38
N ASP A 39 9.51 -4.84 10.65
CA ASP A 39 9.84 -4.38 12.00
C ASP A 39 8.60 -4.28 12.91
N ASP A 40 8.79 -3.89 14.18
CA ASP A 40 7.70 -3.78 15.16
C ASP A 40 6.66 -2.67 14.81
N HIS A 41 6.93 -1.87 13.78
CA HIS A 41 6.12 -0.72 13.36
C HIS A 41 5.53 -0.85 11.94
N GLY A 42 5.95 -1.85 11.15
CA GLY A 42 5.51 -2.06 9.77
C GLY A 42 6.16 -1.10 8.76
N GLU A 43 7.22 -0.38 9.14
CA GLU A 43 7.82 0.70 8.34
C GLU A 43 9.06 0.25 7.55
N ALA A 44 9.72 -0.82 8.02
CA ALA A 44 10.87 -1.43 7.39
C ALA A 44 10.77 -2.97 7.40
N LEU A 45 11.66 -3.63 6.66
CA LEU A 45 11.88 -5.07 6.81
C LEU A 45 12.49 -5.36 8.19
N ALA A 46 12.32 -6.59 8.68
CA ALA A 46 12.80 -7.01 10.00
C ALA A 46 14.32 -6.87 10.20
N ASN A 47 15.10 -6.71 9.12
CA ASN A 47 16.54 -6.42 9.14
C ASN A 47 16.88 -4.91 9.11
N GLY A 48 15.87 -4.03 9.15
CA GLY A 48 16.00 -2.57 9.08
C GLY A 48 16.12 -2.01 7.67
N GLU A 49 16.06 -2.84 6.62
CA GLU A 49 16.06 -2.35 5.24
C GLU A 49 14.72 -1.70 4.86
N PRO A 50 14.71 -0.63 4.06
CA PRO A 50 13.48 0.05 3.67
C PRO A 50 12.58 -0.85 2.80
N LEU A 51 11.28 -0.62 2.87
CA LEU A 51 10.34 -1.29 1.97
C LEU A 51 10.61 -0.89 0.50
N PRO A 52 10.50 -1.84 -0.46
CA PRO A 52 10.70 -1.53 -1.86
C PRO A 52 9.64 -0.56 -2.36
N ARG A 53 10.06 0.54 -3.01
CA ARG A 53 9.15 1.48 -3.67
C ARG A 53 8.49 0.81 -4.86
N ARG A 54 7.16 0.86 -4.94
CA ARG A 54 6.35 0.26 -6.02
C ARG A 54 5.56 1.32 -6.76
N LEU A 55 5.50 1.22 -8.08
CA LEU A 55 4.57 1.97 -8.92
C LEU A 55 3.34 1.11 -9.17
N VAL A 56 2.16 1.67 -8.93
CA VAL A 56 0.88 1.04 -9.28
C VAL A 56 0.24 1.86 -10.38
N THR A 57 -0.12 1.21 -11.49
CA THR A 57 -0.98 1.79 -12.51
C THR A 57 -2.34 1.12 -12.43
N TRP A 58 -3.39 1.94 -12.50
CA TRP A 58 -4.77 1.48 -12.42
C TRP A 58 -5.58 2.13 -13.52
N LEU A 59 -6.58 1.39 -14.03
CA LEU A 59 -7.53 1.89 -15.02
C LEU A 59 -8.95 1.58 -14.54
N TRP A 60 -9.88 2.50 -14.79
CA TRP A 60 -11.29 2.26 -14.51
C TRP A 60 -11.93 1.52 -15.69
N GLY A 61 -12.22 0.23 -15.52
CA GLY A 61 -12.82 -0.60 -16.57
C GLY A 61 -14.19 -0.12 -17.06
N ASN A 62 -14.96 0.55 -16.20
CA ASN A 62 -16.26 1.15 -16.52
C ASN A 62 -16.18 2.68 -16.78
N GLY A 63 -14.97 3.22 -16.90
CA GLY A 63 -14.74 4.67 -17.02
C GLY A 63 -14.85 5.42 -15.69
N CYS A 64 -14.69 6.74 -15.79
CA CYS A 64 -14.71 7.68 -14.67
C CYS A 64 -15.53 8.91 -15.10
N ARG A 65 -16.30 9.50 -14.17
CA ARG A 65 -17.08 10.70 -14.46
C ARG A 65 -16.15 11.90 -14.39
N LEU A 66 -15.57 12.26 -15.53
CA LEU A 66 -14.55 13.31 -15.61
C LEU A 66 -15.00 14.65 -15.02
N GLU A 67 -16.30 14.98 -15.10
CA GLU A 67 -16.90 16.16 -14.49
C GLU A 67 -16.85 16.18 -12.95
N HIS A 68 -16.77 15.01 -12.32
CA HIS A 68 -16.65 14.85 -10.87
C HIS A 68 -15.23 14.51 -10.42
N TRP A 69 -14.37 14.09 -11.35
CA TRP A 69 -12.98 13.75 -11.09
C TRP A 69 -12.02 14.93 -11.29
N VAL A 70 -12.15 15.65 -12.41
CA VAL A 70 -11.19 16.70 -12.78
C VAL A 70 -11.50 17.98 -12.01
N PRO A 71 -10.55 18.52 -11.22
CA PRO A 71 -10.72 19.80 -10.56
C PRO A 71 -10.92 20.96 -11.55
N THR A 72 -11.65 21.99 -11.12
CA THR A 72 -11.86 23.21 -11.91
C THR A 72 -10.62 24.12 -11.94
N GLU A 73 -9.79 24.02 -10.90
CA GLU A 73 -8.61 24.85 -10.70
C GLU A 73 -7.33 24.03 -10.91
N GLN A 74 -6.25 24.70 -11.31
CA GLN A 74 -4.93 24.10 -11.48
C GLN A 74 -3.95 24.73 -10.49
N GLY A 75 -2.92 23.96 -10.13
CA GLY A 75 -1.85 24.40 -9.25
C GLY A 75 -1.96 23.85 -7.83
N PRO A 76 -0.99 24.20 -6.97
CA PRO A 76 -1.01 23.79 -5.57
C PRO A 76 -2.27 24.32 -4.86
N GLY A 77 -2.84 23.52 -3.96
CA GLY A 77 -3.99 23.92 -3.15
C GLY A 77 -5.32 24.00 -3.92
N PHE A 78 -5.44 23.32 -5.07
CA PHE A 78 -6.71 23.21 -5.78
C PHE A 78 -7.80 22.60 -4.89
N SER A 79 -9.04 23.04 -5.10
CA SER A 79 -10.21 22.49 -4.38
C SER A 79 -10.58 21.09 -4.88
N ALA A 80 -10.85 20.17 -3.95
CA ALA A 80 -11.23 18.80 -4.30
C ALA A 80 -12.52 18.78 -5.13
N SER A 81 -12.53 17.97 -6.18
CA SER A 81 -13.75 17.59 -6.89
C SER A 81 -14.50 16.50 -6.10
N ALA A 82 -15.76 16.25 -6.44
CA ALA A 82 -16.62 15.34 -5.68
C ALA A 82 -16.03 13.93 -5.50
N GLU A 83 -15.34 13.40 -6.51
CA GLU A 83 -14.70 12.07 -6.45
C GLU A 83 -13.36 12.07 -5.73
N LEU A 84 -12.72 13.24 -5.54
CA LEU A 84 -11.47 13.38 -4.80
C LEU A 84 -11.68 13.72 -3.32
N GLN A 85 -12.88 14.20 -2.96
CA GLN A 85 -13.19 14.64 -1.59
C GLN A 85 -12.82 13.61 -0.51
N PRO A 86 -13.10 12.30 -0.66
CA PRO A 86 -12.74 11.33 0.38
C PRO A 86 -11.23 11.25 0.65
N LEU A 87 -10.40 11.51 -0.35
CA LEU A 87 -8.95 11.52 -0.19
C LEU A 87 -8.47 12.79 0.52
N PHE A 88 -9.12 13.92 0.26
CA PHE A 88 -8.85 15.17 0.97
C PHE A 88 -9.27 15.09 2.44
N ASP A 89 -10.44 14.51 2.70
CA ASP A 89 -10.94 14.27 4.06
C ASP A 89 -10.01 13.33 4.85
N ALA A 90 -9.33 12.40 4.15
CA ALA A 90 -8.30 11.55 4.72
C ALA A 90 -6.94 12.25 4.94
N GLY A 91 -6.82 13.55 4.62
CA GLY A 91 -5.60 14.33 4.78
C GLY A 91 -4.55 14.10 3.70
N LEU A 92 -4.91 13.49 2.56
CA LEU A 92 -3.98 13.14 1.49
C LEU A 92 -3.84 14.22 0.40
N ALA A 93 -4.36 15.43 0.65
CA ALA A 93 -4.37 16.50 -0.35
C ALA A 93 -2.95 16.83 -0.87
N ASP A 94 -1.95 16.82 0.01
CA ASP A 94 -0.56 17.14 -0.34
C ASP A 94 0.14 16.02 -1.13
N ASP A 95 -0.37 14.79 -1.06
CA ASP A 95 0.19 13.61 -1.74
C ASP A 95 -0.44 13.36 -3.12
N ILE A 96 -1.49 14.09 -3.46
CA ILE A 96 -2.26 13.86 -4.69
C ILE A 96 -1.89 14.87 -5.77
N ARG A 97 -1.64 14.36 -6.97
CA ARG A 97 -1.46 15.17 -8.18
C ARG A 97 -2.43 14.66 -9.24
N VAL A 98 -3.37 15.52 -9.64
CA VAL A 98 -4.31 15.20 -10.72
C VAL A 98 -3.72 15.73 -12.02
N LEU A 99 -3.46 14.81 -12.96
CA LEU A 99 -3.01 15.16 -14.29
C LEU A 99 -4.21 15.10 -15.24
N SER A 100 -4.55 16.22 -15.87
CA SER A 100 -5.69 16.35 -16.78
C SER A 100 -5.25 16.80 -18.18
N GLY A 101 -6.16 16.73 -19.16
CA GLY A 101 -5.90 17.20 -20.53
C GLY A 101 -5.49 16.11 -21.54
N PHE A 102 -5.40 14.85 -21.11
CA PHE A 102 -5.09 13.70 -21.99
C PHE A 102 -6.30 13.16 -22.78
N ARG A 103 -7.28 14.01 -23.10
CA ARG A 103 -8.43 13.56 -23.88
C ARG A 103 -7.99 13.41 -25.34
N ASN A 104 -8.31 12.27 -25.94
CA ASN A 104 -8.15 12.11 -27.38
C ASN A 104 -9.14 13.05 -28.08
N PRO A 105 -8.69 14.02 -28.90
CA PRO A 105 -9.60 14.80 -29.72
C PRO A 105 -10.22 13.84 -30.75
N VAL A 106 -11.51 13.57 -30.58
CA VAL A 106 -12.35 13.00 -31.64
C VAL A 106 -12.98 14.11 -32.45
#